data_AF-A0A5S9M843-F1
#
_entry.id   AF-A0A5S9M843-F1
#
_cell.length_a   1.000
_cell.length_b   1.000
_cell.length_c   1.000
_cell.angle_alpha   90.00
_cell.angle_beta   90.00
_cell.angle_gamma   90.00
#
_symmetry.space_group_name_H-M   'P 1'
#
loop_
_entity.id
_entity.type
_entity.pdbx_description
1 polymer ?
#
loop_
_entity_poly.entity_id
_entity_poly.type
_entity_poly.pdbx_seq_one_letter_code
_entity_poly.pdbx_strand_id
1 'polypeptide(L)'
;MKKLNIRWLSFFVVVLVLFGLTFVKLPYYVTKPGDATEIAPHIQVDGGYGEKGSFSLMTIKVGPANPYTYLLAKMNKYDEIVPEEKILKRTESRMKII
;
A
#
# COMPACT_ATOMS: atom_id res chain seq x y z
N MET A 1 26.29 4.70 42.24
CA MET A 1 25.81 5.41 41.02
C MET A 1 26.38 4.70 39.80
N LYS A 2 25.55 3.87 39.11
CA LYS A 2 26.02 3.07 37.96
C LYS A 2 26.31 4.00 36.78
N LYS A 3 27.57 4.05 36.32
CA LYS A 3 27.92 4.76 35.10
C LYS A 3 27.26 4.02 33.93
N LEU A 4 26.12 4.52 33.45
CA LEU A 4 25.54 4.00 32.22
C LEU A 4 26.51 4.31 31.10
N ASN A 5 27.03 3.27 30.45
CA ASN A 5 27.93 3.41 29.31
C ASN A 5 27.21 4.21 28.21
N ILE A 6 27.74 5.39 27.86
CA ILE A 6 27.11 6.31 26.90
C ILE A 6 26.83 5.66 25.54
N ARG A 7 27.60 4.63 25.19
CA ARG A 7 27.41 3.78 24.00
C ARG A 7 26.11 2.98 24.06
N TRP A 8 25.76 2.43 25.22
CA TRP A 8 24.49 1.74 25.43
C TRP A 8 23.33 2.72 25.43
N LEU A 9 23.49 3.88 26.07
CA LEU A 9 22.45 4.92 26.05
C LEU A 9 22.16 5.39 24.62
N SER A 10 23.20 5.63 23.82
CA SER A 10 23.06 5.98 22.39
C SER A 10 22.33 4.88 21.60
N PHE A 11 22.67 3.60 21.82
CA PHE A 11 21.99 2.49 21.18
C PHE A 11 20.48 2.45 21.52
N PHE A 12 20.12 2.61 22.80
CA PHE A 12 18.73 2.66 23.23
C PHE A 12 17.97 3.84 22.61
N VAL A 13 18.61 5.01 22.49
CA VAL A 13 18.00 6.18 21.85
C VAL A 13 17.73 5.92 20.36
N VAL A 14 18.68 5.34 19.63
CA VAL A 14 18.50 5.01 18.20
C VAL A 14 17.37 4.00 18.00
N VAL A 15 17.33 2.95 18.81
CA VAL A 15 16.24 1.95 18.76
C VAL A 15 14.89 2.59 19.07
N LEU A 16 14.83 3.47 20.07
CA LEU A 16 13.61 4.19 20.42
C LEU A 16 13.11 5.08 19.28
N VAL A 17 14.02 5.80 18.61
CA VAL A 17 13.70 6.64 17.44
C VAL A 17 13.17 5.79 16.30
N LEU A 18 13.86 4.69 15.94
CA LEU A 18 13.40 3.77 14.91
C LEU A 18 12.02 3.20 15.22
N PHE A 19 11.75 2.86 16.48
CA PHE A 19 10.44 2.40 16.90
C PHE A 19 9.38 3.51 16.75
N GLY A 20 9.72 4.75 17.13
CA GLY A 20 8.86 5.92 16.96
C GLY A 20 8.46 6.20 15.50
N LEU A 21 9.37 5.97 14.55
CA LEU A 21 9.08 6.13 13.12
C LEU A 21 7.91 5.26 12.63
N THR A 22 7.60 4.14 13.31
CA THR A 22 6.47 3.28 12.92
C THR A 22 5.11 3.94 13.13
N PHE A 23 5.02 4.87 14.10
CA PHE A 23 3.78 5.58 14.45
C PHE A 23 3.54 6.84 13.61
N VAL A 24 4.56 7.33 12.90
CA VAL A 24 4.43 8.50 12.02
C VAL A 24 3.75 8.09 10.72
N LYS A 25 2.52 8.54 10.53
CA LYS A 25 1.80 8.40 9.25
C LYS A 25 2.25 9.49 8.29
N LEU A 26 2.58 9.11 7.08
CA LEU A 26 2.88 10.02 5.97
C LEU A 26 1.59 10.30 5.18
N PRO A 27 1.46 11.45 4.49
CA PRO A 27 0.31 11.79 3.65
C PRO A 27 0.32 11.02 2.30
N TYR A 28 0.64 9.73 2.37
CA TYR A 28 0.74 8.81 1.26
C TYR A 28 0.10 7.49 1.65
N TYR A 29 -0.42 6.79 0.66
CA TYR A 29 -0.93 5.44 0.77
C TYR A 29 -0.11 4.54 -0.14
N VAL A 30 0.16 3.33 0.33
CA VAL A 30 0.78 2.28 -0.48
C VAL A 30 -0.34 1.35 -0.95
N THR A 31 -0.43 1.15 -2.25
CA THR A 31 -1.30 0.16 -2.88
C THR A 31 -0.46 -1.05 -3.27
N LYS A 32 -0.97 -2.25 -2.96
CA LYS A 32 -0.32 -3.53 -3.28
C LYS A 32 -1.28 -4.42 -4.05
N PRO A 33 -0.80 -5.20 -5.04
CA PRO A 33 -1.63 -6.22 -5.67
C PRO A 33 -2.01 -7.27 -4.62
N GLY A 34 -3.29 -7.61 -4.60
CA GLY A 34 -3.82 -8.77 -3.91
C GLY A 34 -3.96 -9.94 -4.89
N ASP A 35 -4.86 -10.86 -4.55
CA ASP A 35 -5.06 -12.07 -5.35
C ASP A 35 -5.75 -11.75 -6.68
N ALA A 36 -5.38 -12.52 -7.71
CA ALA A 36 -5.97 -12.50 -9.03
C ALA A 36 -6.88 -13.72 -9.19
N THR A 37 -8.15 -13.50 -9.49
CA THR A 37 -9.13 -14.57 -9.76
C THR A 37 -9.61 -14.48 -11.19
N GLU A 38 -9.58 -15.59 -11.92
CA GLU A 38 -10.09 -15.65 -13.28
C GLU A 38 -11.63 -15.55 -13.30
N ILE A 39 -12.15 -14.61 -14.07
CA ILE A 39 -13.60 -14.40 -14.20
C ILE A 39 -14.23 -15.14 -15.37
N ALA A 40 -13.43 -15.55 -16.35
CA ALA A 40 -13.92 -16.21 -17.56
C ALA A 40 -14.87 -17.41 -17.29
N PRO A 41 -14.65 -18.28 -16.28
CA PRO A 41 -15.57 -19.39 -16.04
C PRO A 41 -16.90 -18.99 -15.39
N HIS A 42 -17.06 -17.76 -14.90
CA HIS A 42 -18.22 -17.32 -14.12
C HIS A 42 -19.05 -16.21 -14.80
N ILE A 43 -18.60 -15.64 -15.91
CA ILE A 43 -19.24 -14.49 -16.57
C ILE A 43 -19.53 -14.81 -18.04
N GLN A 44 -20.78 -14.61 -18.46
CA GLN A 44 -21.23 -14.76 -19.84
C GLN A 44 -21.57 -13.37 -20.38
N VAL A 45 -20.97 -13.00 -21.52
CA VAL A 45 -21.16 -11.67 -22.12
C VAL A 45 -22.16 -11.76 -23.27
N ASP A 46 -23.30 -11.07 -23.14
CA ASP A 46 -24.28 -10.97 -24.21
C ASP A 46 -23.75 -10.09 -25.36
N GLY A 47 -23.73 -10.63 -26.58
CA GLY A 47 -23.27 -9.91 -27.79
C GLY A 47 -21.75 -9.82 -27.96
N GLY A 48 -20.97 -10.57 -27.17
CA GLY A 48 -19.50 -10.62 -27.30
C GLY A 48 -19.03 -11.36 -28.55
N TYR A 49 -17.90 -10.93 -29.11
CA TYR A 49 -17.19 -11.63 -30.19
C TYR A 49 -16.01 -12.42 -29.62
N GLY A 50 -15.62 -13.51 -30.28
CA GLY A 50 -14.56 -14.39 -29.77
C GLY A 50 -13.18 -13.74 -29.85
N GLU A 51 -12.64 -13.31 -28.70
CA GLU A 51 -11.26 -12.88 -28.57
C GLU A 51 -10.38 -13.91 -27.86
N LYS A 52 -9.12 -13.99 -28.28
CA LYS A 52 -8.09 -14.81 -27.62
C LYS A 52 -7.47 -14.01 -26.48
N GLY A 53 -8.15 -13.97 -25.34
CA GLY A 53 -7.66 -13.34 -24.12
C GLY A 53 -8.37 -13.88 -22.88
N SER A 54 -7.67 -13.94 -21.75
CA SER A 54 -8.27 -14.24 -20.44
C SER A 54 -8.40 -12.95 -19.63
N PHE A 55 -9.54 -12.80 -18.95
CA PHE A 55 -9.77 -11.68 -18.04
C PHE A 55 -9.64 -12.18 -16.59
N SER A 56 -8.88 -11.43 -15.79
CA SER A 56 -8.71 -11.68 -14.36
C SER A 56 -9.16 -10.47 -13.57
N LEU A 57 -9.94 -10.70 -12.51
CA LEU A 57 -10.20 -9.68 -11.49
C LEU A 57 -9.06 -9.70 -10.49
N MET A 58 -8.48 -8.53 -10.22
CA MET A 58 -7.50 -8.37 -9.16
C MET A 58 -8.09 -7.56 -8.01
N THR A 59 -7.88 -8.04 -6.79
CA THR A 59 -8.10 -7.22 -5.60
C THR A 59 -6.84 -6.40 -5.33
N ILE A 60 -6.97 -5.16 -4.88
CA ILE A 60 -5.82 -4.38 -4.39
C ILE A 60 -5.97 -4.10 -2.90
N LYS A 61 -4.86 -4.14 -2.17
CA LYS A 61 -4.79 -3.78 -0.75
C LYS A 61 -4.26 -2.34 -0.66
N VAL A 62 -4.95 -1.49 0.08
CA VAL A 62 -4.59 -0.08 0.24
C VAL A 62 -4.37 0.20 1.73
N GLY A 63 -3.23 0.80 2.08
CA GLY A 63 -2.92 1.15 3.46
C GLY A 63 -2.09 2.43 3.58
N PRO A 64 -2.15 3.13 4.72
CA PRO A 64 -1.37 4.35 4.95
C PRO A 64 0.12 4.03 4.96
N ALA A 65 0.93 4.95 4.44
CA ALA A 65 2.38 4.83 4.44
C ALA A 65 2.97 5.33 5.76
N ASN A 66 3.92 4.58 6.28
CA ASN A 66 4.91 5.01 7.27
C ASN A 66 6.30 5.03 6.60
N PRO A 67 7.34 5.60 7.22
CA PRO A 67 8.68 5.66 6.62
C PRO A 67 9.21 4.31 6.14
N TYR A 68 8.93 3.22 6.87
CA TYR A 68 9.36 1.87 6.49
C TYR A 68 8.63 1.35 5.25
N THR A 69 7.30 1.42 5.24
CA THR A 69 6.47 0.95 4.12
C THR A 69 6.67 1.80 2.88
N TYR A 70 6.92 3.10 3.01
CA TYR A 70 7.29 3.98 1.90
C TYR A 70 8.60 3.55 1.25
N LEU A 71 9.64 3.27 2.04
CA LEU A 71 10.92 2.80 1.53
C LEU A 71 10.80 1.41 0.87
N LEU A 72 10.08 0.49 1.52
CA LEU A 72 9.82 -0.85 0.96
C LEU A 72 9.04 -0.78 -0.34
N ALA A 73 8.01 0.06 -0.41
CA ALA A 73 7.21 0.26 -1.62
C ALA A 73 8.05 0.83 -2.76
N LYS A 74 8.96 1.77 -2.46
CA LYS A 74 9.87 2.33 -3.48
C LYS A 74 10.82 1.28 -4.07
N MET A 75 11.17 0.25 -3.31
CA MET A 75 12.03 -0.85 -3.78
C MET A 75 11.24 -1.94 -4.53
N ASN A 76 9.93 -2.06 -4.29
CA ASN A 76 9.09 -3.06 -4.92
C ASN A 76 8.43 -2.49 -6.20
N LYS A 77 8.63 -3.16 -7.34
CA LYS A 77 8.06 -2.74 -8.62
C LYS A 77 6.52 -2.80 -8.66
N TYR A 78 5.92 -3.63 -7.81
CA TYR A 78 4.47 -3.85 -7.80
C TYR A 78 3.72 -3.01 -6.76
N ASP A 79 4.44 -2.38 -5.83
CA ASP A 79 3.81 -1.49 -4.86
C ASP A 79 3.78 -0.08 -5.44
N GLU A 80 2.63 0.58 -5.39
CA GLU A 80 2.48 1.95 -5.87
C GLU A 80 2.26 2.90 -4.69
N ILE A 81 2.90 4.08 -4.75
CA ILE A 81 2.80 5.11 -3.72
C ILE A 81 1.88 6.22 -4.24
N VAL A 82 0.74 6.38 -3.59
CA VAL A 82 -0.32 7.30 -4.01
C VAL A 82 -0.48 8.41 -2.97
N PRO A 83 -0.41 9.70 -3.35
CA PRO A 83 -0.73 10.81 -2.45
C PRO A 83 -2.18 10.72 -1.94
N GLU A 84 -2.39 11.07 -0.68
CA GLU A 84 -3.71 11.02 -0.03
C GLU A 84 -4.78 11.81 -0.79
N GLU A 85 -4.44 13.00 -1.31
CA GLU A 85 -5.33 13.84 -2.13
C GLU A 85 -5.89 13.10 -3.35
N LYS A 86 -5.08 12.27 -4.01
CA LYS A 86 -5.52 11.50 -5.19
C LYS A 86 -6.50 10.39 -4.79
N ILE A 87 -6.32 9.78 -3.62
CA ILE A 87 -7.25 8.78 -3.10
C ILE A 87 -8.59 9.43 -2.75
N LEU A 88 -8.56 10.55 -2.02
CA LEU A 88 -9.77 11.28 -1.64
C LEU A 88 -10.57 11.73 -2.86
N LYS A 89 -9.91 12.35 -3.85
CA LYS A 89 -10.54 12.77 -5.11
C LYS A 89 -11.15 11.60 -5.88
N ARG A 90 -10.48 10.44 -5.90
CA ARG A 90 -11.00 9.21 -6.54
C ARG A 90 -12.25 8.70 -5.81
N THR A 91 -12.27 8.74 -4.49
CA THR A 91 -13.42 8.33 -3.67
C THR A 91 -14.61 9.26 -3.89
N GLU A 92 -14.42 10.58 -3.89
CA GLU A 92 -15.48 11.55 -4.19
C GLU A 92 -16.08 11.35 -5.58
N SER A 93 -15.22 11.09 -6.58
CA SER A 93 -15.66 10.82 -7.95
C SER A 93 -16.50 9.56 -8.04
N ARG A 94 -16.16 8.50 -7.28
CA ARG A 94 -16.96 7.27 -7.20
C ARG A 94 -18.33 7.49 -6.55
N MET A 95 -18.37 8.28 -5.48
CA MET A 95 -19.61 8.60 -4.76
C MET A 95 -20.58 9.46 -5.58
N LYS A 96 -20.09 10.24 -6.55
CA LYS A 96 -20.94 11.07 -7.43
C LYS A 96 -21.57 10.32 -8.61
N ILE A 97 -21.17 9.07 -8.87
CA ILE A 97 -21.66 8.26 -10.00
C ILE A 97 -22.78 7.30 -9.56
N ILE A 98 -23.08 7.22 -8.26
CA ILE A 98 -24.17 6.43 -7.68
C ILE A 98 -25.35 7.34 -7.35
#